data_AF-A0A926TAB4-F1
#
_entry.id   AF-A0A926TAB4-F1
#
_cell.length_a   1.000
_cell.length_b   1.000
_cell.length_c   1.000
_cell.angle_alpha   90.00
_cell.angle_beta   90.00
_cell.angle_gamma   90.00
#
_symmetry.space_group_name_H-M   'P 1'
#
loop_
_entity.id
_entity.type
_entity.pdbx_description
1 polymer ?
#
loop_
_entity_poly.entity_id
_entity_poly.type
_entity_poly.pdbx_seq_one_letter_code
_entity_poly.pdbx_strand_id
1 'polypeptide(L)'
;MKGEILASAALLFTISLAGPVKAANAVNFNGMLASQDCQMCSVSSPGLIAQSSDDSRVYDAINRIYKDVLGRDADYRGLRTWARELENGATLQDIREEIARSDEAENRIEDIYREVLGRNADSRGTRTWVNALAGGASLRDVRERVADSREAEDAINRLYREVLGRDADRKGMKTWKRELGEGASLTQIRREIGNSAEARKRRRR
;
A
#
# COMPACT_ATOMS: atom_id res chain seq x y z
N MET A 1 60.00 -27.24 29.22
CA MET A 1 59.91 -26.65 30.58
C MET A 1 59.19 -25.32 30.39
N LYS A 2 57.90 -25.23 30.71
CA LYS A 2 57.36 -24.65 31.97
C LYS A 2 58.04 -23.29 32.25
N GLY A 3 57.37 -22.14 32.36
CA GLY A 3 55.97 -21.78 32.46
C GLY A 3 55.88 -20.27 32.80
N GLU A 4 54.66 -19.72 32.74
CA GLU A 4 54.05 -18.70 33.62
C GLU A 4 54.82 -17.37 33.87
N ILE A 5 54.37 -16.22 33.33
CA ILE A 5 53.25 -15.35 33.77
C ILE A 5 53.24 -15.10 35.29
N LEU A 6 53.62 -13.89 35.71
CA LEU A 6 53.11 -13.24 36.93
C LEU A 6 53.04 -11.72 36.72
N ALA A 7 51.82 -11.19 36.60
CA ALA A 7 51.51 -9.79 36.86
C ALA A 7 50.62 -9.71 38.11
N SER A 8 51.06 -8.92 39.08
CA SER A 8 50.42 -8.56 40.36
C SER A 8 48.94 -8.15 40.17
N ALA A 9 47.97 -8.69 40.93
CA ALA A 9 47.56 -8.30 42.29
C ALA A 9 47.25 -6.79 42.42
N ALA A 10 46.11 -6.29 42.92
CA ALA A 10 44.90 -6.85 43.51
C ALA A 10 43.85 -5.70 43.58
N LEU A 11 42.54 -6.00 43.54
CA LEU A 11 41.63 -5.68 44.64
C LEU A 11 40.25 -6.31 44.40
N LEU A 12 39.81 -7.05 45.41
CA LEU A 12 38.54 -7.75 45.50
C LEU A 12 37.46 -6.79 46.02
N PHE A 13 36.32 -6.72 45.33
CA PHE A 13 35.05 -6.51 46.02
C PHE A 13 34.01 -7.47 45.46
N THR A 14 33.44 -8.24 46.37
CA THR A 14 32.56 -9.37 46.16
C THR A 14 31.15 -8.93 45.78
N ILE A 15 30.58 -9.51 44.72
CA ILE A 15 29.11 -9.62 44.58
C ILE A 15 28.78 -11.10 44.49
N SER A 16 27.96 -11.52 45.45
CA SER A 16 27.46 -12.87 45.70
C SER A 16 26.46 -13.32 44.63
N LEU A 17 26.56 -14.58 44.20
CA LEU A 17 25.66 -15.27 43.27
C LEU A 17 24.40 -15.79 43.99
N ALA A 18 23.21 -15.54 43.45
CA ALA A 18 22.05 -16.44 43.58
C ALA A 18 20.95 -16.14 42.53
N GLY A 19 20.66 -17.09 41.64
CA GLY A 19 19.37 -17.20 40.93
C GLY A 19 19.45 -17.24 39.39
N PRO A 20 18.85 -18.23 38.69
CA PRO A 20 19.40 -18.73 37.43
C PRO A 20 18.83 -18.10 36.15
N VAL A 21 19.71 -18.06 35.15
CA VAL A 21 19.42 -17.96 33.71
C VAL A 21 18.47 -19.10 33.29
N LYS A 22 17.42 -18.79 32.53
CA LYS A 22 16.66 -19.81 31.80
C LYS A 22 16.50 -19.40 30.34
N ALA A 23 17.45 -19.86 29.53
CA ALA A 23 17.26 -20.04 28.10
C ALA A 23 16.98 -21.53 27.83
N ALA A 24 15.82 -21.83 27.26
CA ALA A 24 15.49 -23.01 26.45
C ALA A 24 14.06 -22.77 25.92
N ASN A 25 13.86 -22.29 24.69
CA ASN A 25 13.86 -23.04 23.43
C ASN A 25 12.72 -24.07 23.35
N ALA A 26 11.74 -23.83 22.47
CA ALA A 26 11.22 -24.79 21.49
C ALA A 26 9.92 -24.25 20.88
N VAL A 27 9.97 -23.96 19.58
CA VAL A 27 8.79 -24.03 18.72
C VAL A 27 8.40 -25.50 18.65
N ASN A 28 7.15 -25.85 18.95
CA ASN A 28 6.60 -27.14 18.56
C ASN A 28 5.14 -26.98 18.12
N PHE A 29 4.96 -26.90 16.80
CA PHE A 29 3.68 -27.14 16.13
C PHE A 29 3.76 -28.56 15.57
N ASN A 30 3.12 -29.53 16.24
CA ASN A 30 2.52 -30.71 15.61
C ASN A 30 1.78 -31.56 16.63
N GLY A 31 0.49 -31.81 16.40
CA GLY A 31 -0.31 -32.74 17.19
C GLY A 31 -1.80 -32.43 17.16
N MET A 32 -2.42 -32.64 16.00
CA MET A 32 -3.86 -32.89 15.89
C MET A 32 -4.18 -34.15 16.72
N LEU A 33 -5.16 -34.09 17.65
CA LEU A 33 -6.24 -35.07 17.85
C LEU A 33 -6.95 -34.89 19.22
N ALA A 34 -8.27 -34.83 19.12
CA ALA A 34 -9.29 -35.39 20.02
C ALA A 34 -9.74 -34.64 21.30
N SER A 35 -11.08 -34.66 21.41
CA SER A 35 -11.96 -34.53 22.58
C SER A 35 -11.90 -33.19 23.33
N GLN A 36 -12.89 -32.33 23.15
CA GLN A 36 -14.13 -32.27 23.95
C GLN A 36 -13.86 -32.01 25.44
N ASP A 37 -14.52 -30.95 25.91
CA ASP A 37 -14.72 -30.55 27.31
C ASP A 37 -13.63 -29.68 27.95
N CYS A 38 -13.74 -28.37 27.71
CA CYS A 38 -13.66 -27.42 28.82
C CYS A 38 -14.47 -26.15 28.49
N GLN A 39 -15.79 -26.25 28.67
CA GLN A 39 -16.62 -25.07 28.93
C GLN A 39 -16.25 -24.60 30.35
N MET A 40 -15.92 -23.30 30.48
CA MET A 40 -15.63 -22.55 31.72
C MET A 40 -14.18 -22.51 32.22
N CYS A 41 -13.36 -21.65 31.59
CA CYS A 41 -12.39 -20.82 32.31
C CYS A 41 -12.44 -19.40 31.75
N SER A 42 -13.40 -18.61 32.25
CA SER A 42 -13.50 -17.18 32.00
C SER A 42 -12.30 -16.47 32.63
N VAL A 43 -11.26 -16.22 31.83
CA VAL A 43 -10.20 -15.27 32.19
C VAL A 43 -10.72 -13.84 32.00
N SER A 44 -11.51 -13.37 32.96
CA SER A 44 -11.84 -11.95 33.11
C SER A 44 -10.64 -11.21 33.68
N SER A 45 -9.60 -11.01 32.86
CA SER A 45 -8.64 -9.93 33.05
C SER A 45 -9.07 -8.77 32.16
N PRO A 46 -9.52 -7.62 32.73
CA PRO A 46 -9.98 -6.48 31.95
C PRO A 46 -8.92 -5.88 31.01
N GLY A 47 -7.64 -6.25 31.16
CA GLY A 47 -6.52 -5.70 30.39
C GLY A 47 -6.11 -6.47 29.13
N LEU A 48 -6.40 -7.78 29.01
CA LEU A 48 -5.84 -8.60 27.92
C LEU A 48 -6.75 -8.72 26.69
N ILE A 49 -8.05 -8.43 26.85
CA ILE A 49 -9.05 -8.50 25.77
C ILE A 49 -9.31 -7.12 25.15
N ALA A 50 -8.92 -6.03 25.83
CA ALA A 50 -9.04 -4.66 25.32
C ALA A 50 -7.96 -4.35 24.26
N GLN A 51 -6.71 -4.74 24.51
CA GLN A 51 -5.59 -4.41 23.62
C GLN A 51 -5.69 -5.05 22.24
N SER A 52 -6.19 -6.29 22.14
CA SER A 52 -6.34 -6.93 20.82
C SER A 52 -7.36 -6.24 19.92
N SER A 53 -8.39 -5.61 20.49
CA SER A 53 -9.43 -4.91 19.74
C SER A 53 -8.99 -3.51 19.28
N ASP A 54 -8.21 -2.82 20.10
CA ASP A 54 -7.67 -1.50 19.76
C ASP A 54 -6.49 -1.63 18.78
N ASP A 55 -5.62 -2.64 18.96
CA ASP A 55 -4.56 -2.98 18.00
C ASP A 55 -5.14 -3.30 16.62
N SER A 56 -6.25 -4.07 16.57
CA SER A 56 -6.93 -4.38 15.30
C SER A 56 -7.44 -3.12 14.62
N ARG A 57 -8.07 -2.20 15.36
CA ARG A 57 -8.58 -0.93 14.81
C ARG A 57 -7.46 -0.04 14.29
N VAL A 58 -6.33 0.00 14.99
CA VAL A 58 -5.13 0.73 14.58
C VAL A 58 -4.58 0.16 13.28
N TYR A 59 -4.41 -1.16 13.18
CA TYR A 59 -3.95 -1.80 11.95
C TYR A 59 -4.93 -1.59 10.79
N ASP A 60 -6.24 -1.66 11.03
CA ASP A 60 -7.26 -1.38 10.01
C ASP A 60 -7.23 0.08 9.54
N ALA A 61 -6.94 1.04 10.43
CA ALA A 61 -6.78 2.44 10.07
C ALA A 61 -5.53 2.67 9.21
N ILE A 62 -4.39 2.10 9.60
CA ILE A 62 -3.14 2.17 8.82
C ILE A 62 -3.33 1.49 7.46
N ASN A 63 -3.96 0.32 7.43
CA ASN A 63 -4.19 -0.42 6.19
C ASN A 63 -5.10 0.34 5.20
N ARG A 64 -6.09 1.10 5.71
CA ARG A 64 -6.89 2.01 4.87
C ARG A 64 -6.04 3.11 4.25
N ILE A 65 -5.12 3.72 5.01
CA ILE A 65 -4.19 4.72 4.47
C ILE A 65 -3.32 4.11 3.36
N TYR A 66 -2.78 2.92 3.55
CA TYR A 66 -2.01 2.21 2.52
C TYR A 66 -2.84 1.95 1.25
N LYS A 67 -4.09 1.51 1.41
CA LYS A 67 -4.99 1.29 0.27
C LYS A 67 -5.30 2.58 -0.48
N ASP A 68 -5.59 3.64 0.26
CA ASP A 68 -5.90 4.93 -0.34
C ASP A 68 -4.68 5.50 -1.06
N VAL A 69 -3.51 5.54 -0.41
CA VAL A 69 -2.34 6.29 -0.88
C VAL A 69 -1.46 5.48 -1.82
N LEU A 70 -1.37 4.15 -1.63
CA LEU A 70 -0.46 3.27 -2.37
C LEU A 70 -1.17 2.19 -3.17
N GLY A 71 -2.49 2.00 -2.98
CA GLY A 71 -3.28 1.01 -3.73
C GLY A 71 -2.99 -0.44 -3.34
N ARG A 72 -2.43 -0.68 -2.15
CA ARG A 72 -2.10 -2.02 -1.64
C ARG A 72 -2.35 -2.12 -0.14
N ASP A 73 -2.39 -3.34 0.38
CA ASP A 73 -2.34 -3.56 1.82
C ASP A 73 -0.95 -3.21 2.40
N ALA A 74 -0.94 -2.76 3.65
CA ALA A 74 0.28 -2.61 4.43
C ALA A 74 0.88 -4.00 4.72
N ASP A 75 2.19 -4.12 4.62
CA ASP A 75 2.88 -5.31 5.11
C ASP A 75 3.03 -5.27 6.65
N TYR A 76 3.37 -6.42 7.23
CA TYR A 76 3.53 -6.56 8.67
C TYR A 76 4.56 -5.59 9.28
N ARG A 77 5.65 -5.28 8.56
CA ARG A 77 6.68 -4.37 9.06
C ARG A 77 6.18 -2.93 9.04
N GLY A 78 5.50 -2.53 7.97
CA GLY A 78 4.84 -1.23 7.86
C GLY A 78 3.83 -1.02 8.98
N LEU A 79 2.92 -1.98 9.18
CA LEU A 79 1.92 -1.93 10.25
C LEU A 79 2.54 -1.73 11.64
N ARG A 80 3.57 -2.51 11.98
CA ARG A 80 4.25 -2.36 13.28
C ARG A 80 5.02 -1.06 13.44
N THR A 81 5.61 -0.56 12.37
CA THR A 81 6.35 0.71 12.40
C THR A 81 5.40 1.84 12.71
N TRP A 82 4.29 1.95 11.98
CA TRP A 82 3.31 3.01 12.18
C TRP A 82 2.54 2.89 13.49
N ALA A 83 2.26 1.67 13.96
CA ALA A 83 1.67 1.48 15.29
C ALA A 83 2.55 2.06 16.40
N ARG A 84 3.87 1.89 16.32
CA ARG A 84 4.81 2.50 17.27
C ARG A 84 4.83 4.03 17.17
N GLU A 85 4.75 4.59 15.96
CA GLU A 85 4.67 6.03 15.79
C GLU A 85 3.41 6.62 16.44
N LEU A 86 2.27 5.92 16.33
CA LEU A 86 1.04 6.32 17.03
C LEU A 86 1.20 6.27 18.56
N GLU A 87 1.87 5.24 19.09
CA GLU A 87 2.20 5.16 20.53
C GLU A 87 3.11 6.33 20.97
N ASN A 88 3.98 6.80 20.09
CA ASN A 88 4.86 7.95 20.32
C ASN A 88 4.18 9.32 20.12
N GLY A 89 2.87 9.34 19.81
CA GLY A 89 2.07 10.56 19.69
C GLY A 89 1.91 11.09 18.27
N ALA A 90 2.37 10.38 17.24
CA ALA A 90 2.00 10.70 15.86
C ALA A 90 0.50 10.52 15.65
N THR A 91 -0.05 11.23 14.68
CA THR A 91 -1.45 11.08 14.26
C THR A 91 -1.56 10.24 12.99
N LEU A 92 -2.75 9.70 12.72
CA LEU A 92 -3.04 9.06 11.43
C LEU A 92 -2.84 10.02 10.25
N GLN A 93 -3.02 11.32 10.46
CA GLN A 93 -2.78 12.34 9.46
C GLN A 93 -1.28 12.45 9.15
N ASP A 94 -0.42 12.50 10.17
CA ASP A 94 1.04 12.53 9.98
C ASP A 94 1.53 11.31 9.18
N ILE A 95 1.02 10.12 9.51
CA ILE A 95 1.32 8.88 8.79
C ILE A 95 0.88 8.96 7.34
N ARG A 96 -0.32 9.48 7.08
CA ARG A 96 -0.83 9.65 5.72
C ARG A 96 0.04 10.60 4.91
N GLU A 97 0.46 11.72 5.49
CA GLU A 97 1.33 12.69 4.82
C GLU A 97 2.69 12.09 4.48
N GLU A 98 3.28 11.34 5.42
CA GLU A 98 4.58 10.70 5.23
C GLU A 98 4.52 9.65 4.11
N ILE A 99 3.47 8.81 4.10
CA ILE A 99 3.26 7.84 3.02
C ILE A 99 2.99 8.54 1.69
N ALA A 100 2.20 9.63 1.69
CA ALA A 100 1.87 10.37 0.46
C ALA A 100 3.06 11.07 -0.18
N ARG A 101 4.07 11.46 0.62
CA ARG A 101 5.32 12.07 0.16
C ARG A 101 6.41 11.06 -0.20
N SER A 102 6.13 9.76 -0.06
CA SER A 102 7.11 8.72 -0.39
C SER A 102 7.31 8.54 -1.89
N ASP A 103 8.50 8.07 -2.28
CA ASP A 103 8.80 7.68 -3.67
C ASP A 103 7.80 6.65 -4.20
N GLU A 104 7.24 5.80 -3.34
CA GLU A 104 6.24 4.82 -3.75
C GLU A 104 4.94 5.50 -4.21
N ALA A 105 4.45 6.49 -3.47
CA ALA A 105 3.27 7.26 -3.85
C ALA A 105 3.50 8.04 -5.17
N GLU A 106 4.69 8.63 -5.34
CA GLU A 106 5.05 9.30 -6.59
C GLU A 106 5.07 8.32 -7.78
N ASN A 107 5.66 7.12 -7.60
CA ASN A 107 5.66 6.09 -8.63
C ASN A 107 4.23 5.63 -9.00
N ARG A 108 3.32 5.54 -8.02
CA ARG A 108 1.90 5.23 -8.29
C ARG A 108 1.19 6.32 -9.09
N ILE A 109 1.51 7.59 -8.84
CA ILE A 109 1.00 8.71 -9.64
C ILE A 109 1.54 8.63 -11.07
N GLU A 110 2.83 8.33 -11.25
CA GLU A 110 3.43 8.15 -12.57
C GLU A 110 2.79 6.99 -13.35
N ASP A 111 2.49 5.87 -12.69
CA ASP A 111 1.76 4.75 -13.29
C ASP A 111 0.39 5.19 -13.83
N ILE A 112 -0.38 5.93 -13.03
CA ILE A 112 -1.68 6.46 -13.45
C ILE A 112 -1.53 7.35 -14.69
N TYR A 113 -0.55 8.25 -14.72
CA TYR A 113 -0.32 9.12 -15.88
C TYR A 113 0.04 8.33 -17.14
N ARG A 114 0.92 7.32 -17.01
CA ARG A 114 1.32 6.48 -18.15
C ARG A 114 0.15 5.66 -18.68
N GLU A 115 -0.68 5.13 -17.79
CA GLU A 115 -1.82 4.31 -18.17
C GLU A 115 -2.97 5.13 -18.77
N VAL A 116 -3.29 6.28 -18.17
CA VAL A 116 -4.47 7.08 -18.50
C VAL A 116 -4.19 8.11 -19.60
N LEU A 117 -2.99 8.67 -19.65
CA LEU A 117 -2.62 9.74 -20.58
C LEU A 117 -1.52 9.34 -21.57
N GLY A 118 -0.78 8.25 -21.31
CA GLY A 118 0.28 7.77 -22.20
C GLY A 118 1.57 8.57 -22.09
N ARG A 119 1.78 9.28 -20.98
CA ARG A 119 2.99 10.08 -20.68
C ARG A 119 3.29 10.05 -19.18
N ASN A 120 4.45 10.55 -18.78
CA ASN A 120 4.76 10.77 -17.37
C ASN A 120 4.08 12.03 -16.83
N ALA A 121 3.89 12.10 -15.52
CA ALA A 121 3.49 13.32 -14.85
C ALA A 121 4.61 14.37 -14.94
N ASP A 122 4.22 15.64 -14.93
CA ASP A 122 5.18 16.73 -14.74
C ASP A 122 5.29 17.08 -13.25
N SER A 123 6.35 17.80 -12.87
CA SER A 123 6.59 18.14 -11.46
C SER A 123 5.44 18.88 -10.78
N ARG A 124 4.62 19.65 -11.51
CA ARG A 124 3.45 20.33 -10.94
C ARG A 124 2.31 19.33 -10.77
N GLY A 125 2.08 18.45 -11.73
CA GLY A 125 1.13 17.34 -11.63
C GLY A 125 1.42 16.47 -10.42
N THR A 126 2.65 15.95 -10.30
CA THR A 126 3.07 15.08 -9.18
C THR A 126 2.84 15.75 -7.84
N ARG A 127 3.33 17.00 -7.65
CA ARG A 127 3.11 17.75 -6.39
C ARG A 127 1.63 17.96 -6.07
N THR A 128 0.80 18.20 -7.08
CA THR A 128 -0.65 18.40 -6.89
C THR A 128 -1.28 17.14 -6.32
N TRP A 129 -0.94 15.97 -6.87
CA TRP A 129 -1.51 14.71 -6.42
C TRP A 129 -0.93 14.23 -5.10
N VAL A 130 0.37 14.41 -4.85
CA VAL A 130 0.98 14.17 -3.54
C VAL A 130 0.25 14.97 -2.45
N ASN A 131 0.00 16.26 -2.69
CA ASN A 131 -0.75 17.09 -1.75
C ASN A 131 -2.20 16.64 -1.59
N ALA A 132 -2.85 16.16 -2.66
CA ALA A 132 -4.20 15.63 -2.59
C ALA A 132 -4.25 14.33 -1.76
N LEU A 133 -3.30 13.42 -1.95
CA LEU A 133 -3.19 12.17 -1.20
C LEU A 133 -2.95 12.45 0.29
N ALA A 134 -2.03 13.37 0.59
CA ALA A 134 -1.77 13.88 1.94
C ALA A 134 -3.05 14.48 2.56
N GLY A 135 -3.85 15.21 1.77
CA GLY A 135 -5.10 15.82 2.19
C GLY A 135 -6.32 14.88 2.26
N GLY A 136 -6.14 13.57 2.09
CA GLY A 136 -7.23 12.59 2.25
C GLY A 136 -7.77 11.98 0.95
N ALA A 137 -7.29 12.39 -0.22
CA ALA A 137 -7.65 11.71 -1.47
C ALA A 137 -7.04 10.31 -1.54
N SER A 138 -7.68 9.44 -2.32
CA SER A 138 -7.14 8.14 -2.70
C SER A 138 -6.54 8.18 -4.12
N LEU A 139 -5.67 7.21 -4.45
CA LEU A 139 -5.18 6.99 -5.80
C LEU A 139 -6.31 6.71 -6.78
N ARG A 140 -7.42 6.11 -6.31
CA ARG A 140 -8.63 5.96 -7.11
C ARG A 140 -9.20 7.34 -7.48
N ASP A 141 -9.31 8.26 -6.53
CA ASP A 141 -9.78 9.62 -6.82
C ASP A 141 -8.82 10.36 -7.76
N VAL A 142 -7.51 10.16 -7.61
CA VAL A 142 -6.49 10.70 -8.53
C VAL A 142 -6.74 10.18 -9.94
N ARG A 143 -6.88 8.85 -10.08
CA ARG A 143 -7.13 8.20 -11.38
C ARG A 143 -8.40 8.69 -12.03
N GLU A 144 -9.50 8.74 -11.29
CA GLU A 144 -10.80 9.23 -11.78
C GLU A 144 -10.68 10.68 -12.28
N ARG A 145 -10.02 11.56 -11.52
CA ARG A 145 -9.82 12.97 -11.94
C ARG A 145 -8.91 13.12 -13.16
N VAL A 146 -7.87 12.29 -13.27
CA VAL A 146 -6.99 12.28 -14.44
C VAL A 146 -7.76 11.76 -15.67
N ALA A 147 -8.55 10.71 -15.51
CA ALA A 147 -9.41 10.17 -16.56
C ALA A 147 -10.52 11.15 -17.00
N ASP A 148 -10.96 12.01 -16.09
CA ASP A 148 -11.96 13.04 -16.38
C ASP A 148 -11.40 14.32 -17.01
N SER A 149 -10.08 14.44 -17.10
CA SER A 149 -9.41 15.63 -17.65
C SER A 149 -9.62 15.81 -19.16
N ARG A 150 -9.46 17.06 -19.63
CA ARG A 150 -9.42 17.37 -21.07
C ARG A 150 -8.29 16.62 -21.79
N GLU A 151 -7.20 16.36 -21.09
CA GLU A 151 -6.06 15.66 -21.67
C GLU A 151 -6.36 14.18 -21.95
N ALA A 152 -7.13 13.53 -21.07
CA ALA A 152 -7.63 12.18 -21.34
C ALA A 152 -8.57 12.17 -22.55
N GLU A 153 -9.41 13.20 -22.71
CA GLU A 153 -10.26 13.36 -23.91
C GLU A 153 -9.44 13.48 -25.19
N ASP A 154 -8.38 14.29 -25.17
CA ASP A 154 -7.45 14.44 -26.29
C ASP A 154 -6.72 13.13 -26.62
N ALA A 155 -6.30 12.38 -25.60
CA ALA A 155 -5.67 11.08 -25.76
C ALA A 155 -6.63 10.06 -26.39
N ILE A 156 -7.88 9.99 -25.93
CA ILE A 156 -8.92 9.12 -26.50
C ILE A 156 -9.21 9.50 -27.96
N ASN A 157 -9.38 10.79 -28.27
CA ASN A 157 -9.62 11.24 -29.65
C ASN A 157 -8.44 10.91 -30.57
N ARG A 158 -7.20 10.99 -30.07
CA ARG A 158 -6.02 10.56 -30.81
C ARG A 158 -6.10 9.08 -31.19
N LEU A 159 -6.45 8.19 -30.25
CA LEU A 159 -6.64 6.77 -30.53
C LEU A 159 -7.74 6.52 -31.57
N TYR A 160 -8.86 7.23 -31.46
CA TYR A 160 -9.95 7.14 -32.44
C TYR A 160 -9.50 7.57 -33.84
N ARG A 161 -8.74 8.66 -33.96
CA ARG A 161 -8.21 9.12 -35.25
C ARG A 161 -7.20 8.15 -35.84
N GLU A 162 -6.31 7.59 -35.02
CA GLU A 162 -5.32 6.59 -35.44
C GLU A 162 -5.97 5.29 -35.93
N VAL A 163 -7.00 4.80 -35.23
CA VAL A 163 -7.58 3.47 -35.48
C VAL A 163 -8.77 3.51 -36.43
N LEU A 164 -9.63 4.52 -36.32
CA LEU A 164 -10.89 4.63 -37.05
C LEU A 164 -10.92 5.80 -38.06
N GLY A 165 -10.03 6.79 -37.91
CA GLY A 165 -9.98 7.96 -38.78
C GLY A 165 -11.07 9.01 -38.51
N ARG A 166 -11.59 9.06 -37.28
CA ARG A 166 -12.59 10.03 -36.81
C ARG A 166 -12.35 10.32 -35.34
N ASP A 167 -13.01 11.32 -34.77
CA ASP A 167 -13.03 11.52 -33.31
C ASP A 167 -14.05 10.60 -32.62
N ALA A 168 -13.92 10.48 -31.30
CA ALA A 168 -14.88 9.76 -30.48
C ALA A 168 -16.21 10.53 -30.45
N ASP A 169 -17.32 9.81 -30.56
CA ASP A 169 -18.63 10.40 -30.28
C ASP A 169 -18.85 10.54 -28.76
N ARG A 170 -19.91 11.26 -28.37
CA ARG A 170 -20.24 11.51 -26.95
C ARG A 170 -20.36 10.23 -26.11
N LYS A 171 -20.90 9.15 -26.69
CA LYS A 171 -21.08 7.88 -25.98
C LYS A 171 -19.73 7.18 -25.83
N GLY A 172 -18.94 7.11 -26.89
CA GLY A 172 -17.58 6.57 -26.86
C GLY A 172 -16.72 7.29 -25.83
N MET A 173 -16.70 8.62 -25.85
CA MET A 173 -15.94 9.42 -24.89
C MET A 173 -16.35 9.12 -23.45
N LYS A 174 -17.65 9.15 -23.14
CA LYS A 174 -18.14 8.84 -21.78
C LYS A 174 -17.78 7.42 -21.34
N THR A 175 -17.87 6.45 -22.25
CA THR A 175 -17.47 5.06 -21.95
C THR A 175 -16.00 5.02 -21.58
N TRP A 176 -15.11 5.53 -22.42
CA TRP A 176 -13.68 5.40 -22.21
C TRP A 176 -13.16 6.16 -20.99
N LYS A 177 -13.71 7.34 -20.68
CA LYS A 177 -13.37 8.05 -19.44
C LYS A 177 -13.72 7.22 -18.21
N ARG A 178 -14.89 6.56 -18.20
CA ARG A 178 -15.27 5.65 -17.12
C ARG A 178 -14.31 4.46 -17.03
N GLU A 179 -14.04 3.77 -18.15
CA GLU A 179 -13.12 2.63 -18.16
C GLU A 179 -11.71 3.02 -17.66
N LEU A 180 -11.21 4.19 -18.07
CA LEU A 180 -9.94 4.73 -17.57
C LEU A 180 -9.97 4.96 -16.05
N GLY A 181 -11.05 5.53 -15.52
CA GLY A 181 -11.25 5.70 -14.07
C GLY A 181 -11.32 4.37 -13.31
N GLU A 182 -11.91 3.33 -13.91
CA GLU A 182 -12.07 2.00 -13.32
C GLU A 182 -10.80 1.12 -13.38
N GLY A 183 -9.75 1.55 -14.09
CA GLY A 183 -8.46 0.83 -14.13
C GLY A 183 -7.97 0.44 -15.52
N ALA A 184 -8.72 0.73 -16.59
CA ALA A 184 -8.25 0.48 -17.95
C ALA A 184 -7.09 1.43 -18.30
N SER A 185 -6.27 1.00 -19.27
CA SER A 185 -5.21 1.82 -19.86
C SER A 185 -5.53 2.21 -21.30
N LEU A 186 -4.94 3.30 -21.79
CA LEU A 186 -5.02 3.68 -23.20
C LEU A 186 -4.55 2.57 -24.15
N THR A 187 -3.56 1.77 -23.73
CA THR A 187 -3.10 0.59 -24.49
C THR A 187 -4.21 -0.46 -24.63
N GLN A 188 -4.98 -0.70 -23.56
CA GLN A 188 -6.14 -1.57 -23.61
C GLN A 188 -7.24 -1.00 -24.52
N ILE A 189 -7.57 0.29 -24.36
CA ILE A 189 -8.59 0.95 -25.17
C ILE A 189 -8.23 0.92 -26.66
N ARG A 190 -6.97 1.20 -27.02
CA ARG A 190 -6.48 1.10 -28.41
C ARG A 190 -6.73 -0.29 -29.00
N ARG A 191 -6.45 -1.35 -28.23
CA ARG A 191 -6.68 -2.74 -28.65
C ARG A 191 -8.17 -3.02 -28.84
N GLU A 192 -9.02 -2.57 -27.92
CA GLU A 192 -10.47 -2.77 -28.01
C GLU A 192 -11.10 -2.05 -29.21
N ILE A 193 -10.74 -0.77 -29.42
CA ILE A 193 -11.16 -0.01 -30.61
C ILE A 193 -10.68 -0.73 -31.88
N GLY A 194 -9.44 -1.20 -31.91
CA GLY A 194 -8.85 -1.91 -33.05
C GLY A 194 -9.49 -3.27 -33.36
N ASN A 195 -10.11 -3.90 -32.36
CA ASN A 195 -10.83 -5.16 -32.50
C ASN A 195 -12.33 -4.98 -32.79
N SER A 196 -12.84 -3.75 -32.73
CA SER A 196 -14.26 -3.44 -32.97
C SER A 196 -14.71 -3.81 -34.39
N ALA A 197 -16.02 -4.03 -34.56
CA ALA A 197 -16.61 -4.29 -35.87
C ALA A 197 -16.36 -3.15 -36.85
N GLU A 198 -16.28 -1.90 -36.38
CA GLU A 198 -16.00 -0.73 -37.19
C GLU A 198 -14.57 -0.76 -37.75
N ALA A 199 -13.57 -1.03 -36.92
CA ALA A 199 -12.19 -1.18 -37.37
C ALA A 199 -12.04 -2.32 -38.40
N ARG A 200 -12.73 -3.45 -38.19
CA ARG A 200 -12.74 -4.56 -39.15
C ARG A 200 -13.36 -4.19 -40.50
N LYS A 201 -14.44 -3.40 -40.51
CA LYS A 201 -15.07 -2.90 -41.74
C LYS A 201 -14.12 -1.98 -42.50
N ARG A 202 -13.36 -1.13 -41.80
CA ARG A 202 -12.37 -0.23 -42.41
C ARG A 202 -11.21 -0.99 -43.07
N ARG A 203 -10.69 -2.04 -42.42
CA ARG A 203 -9.60 -2.89 -42.99
C ARG A 203 -9.98 -3.65 -44.27
N ARG A 204 -11.28 -3.81 -44.54
CA ARG A 204 -11.80 -4.54 -45.71
C ARG A 204 -12.06 -3.63 -46.92
N ARG A 205 -11.85 -2.32 -46.78
CA ARG A 205 -11.99 -1.33 -47.84
C ARG A 205 -10.60 -0.93 -48.34
#